data_AF-A0A0N5BUG4-F1
#
_entry.id   AF-A0A0N5BUG4-F1
#
_cell.length_a   1.000
_cell.length_b   1.000
_cell.length_c   1.000
_cell.angle_alpha   90.00
_cell.angle_beta   90.00
_cell.angle_gamma   90.00
#
_symmetry.space_group_name_H-M   'P 1'
#
loop_
_entity.id
_entity.type
_entity.pdbx_description
1 polymer ?
#
loop_
_entity_poly.entity_id
_entity_poly.type
_entity_poly.pdbx_seq_one_letter_code
_entity_poly.pdbx_strand_id
1 'polypeptide(L)' 'MDLEIVLDNISIARAFSTYHQKDILVEAVVLMAAYRHSFIIADSFQECGKFADRQAYRARYLRHLLKLVDEFGVVVVMTN' A
#
# COMPACT_ATOMS: atom_id res chain seq x y z
N MET A 1 13.77 -1.28 24.29
CA MET A 1 12.87 -0.93 23.18
C MET A 1 11.55 -0.55 23.82
N ASP A 2 11.17 0.70 23.70
CA ASP A 2 9.87 1.16 24.21
C ASP A 2 8.79 0.78 23.19
N LEU A 3 7.72 0.13 23.65
CA LEU A 3 6.65 -0.38 22.79
C LEU A 3 5.88 0.78 22.14
N GLU A 4 5.66 1.85 22.88
CA GLU A 4 4.87 3.00 22.43
C GLU A 4 5.52 3.66 21.21
N ILE A 5 6.84 3.90 21.31
CA ILE A 5 7.65 4.41 20.21
C ILE A 5 7.59 3.50 18.99
N VAL A 6 7.56 2.17 19.16
CA VAL A 6 7.48 1.24 18.02
C VAL A 6 6.13 1.38 17.32
N LEU A 7 5.03 1.45 18.07
CA LEU A 7 3.68 1.57 17.50
C LEU A 7 3.45 2.91 16.81
N ASP A 8 4.03 4.00 17.32
CA ASP A 8 3.95 5.33 16.70
C ASP A 8 4.62 5.41 15.32
N ASN A 9 5.54 4.48 15.03
CA ASN A 9 6.22 4.40 13.74
C ASN A 9 5.50 3.50 12.72
N ILE A 10 4.29 3.01 13.03
CA ILE A 10 3.53 2.13 12.16
C ILE A 10 2.26 2.83 11.68
N SER A 11 2.24 3.20 10.40
CA SER A 11 1.02 3.68 9.73
C SER A 11 0.17 2.49 9.28
N ILE A 12 -1.11 2.45 9.67
CA ILE A 12 -2.05 1.35 9.37
C ILE A 12 -3.28 1.92 8.65
N ALA A 13 -3.66 1.28 7.54
CA ALA A 13 -4.89 1.56 6.83
C ALA A 13 -5.58 0.26 6.42
N ARG A 14 -6.91 0.22 6.50
CA ARG A 14 -7.72 -0.93 6.08
C ARG A 14 -8.50 -0.61 4.81
N ALA A 15 -8.21 -1.33 3.74
CA ALA A 15 -8.98 -1.25 2.51
C ALA A 15 -10.31 -2.01 2.65
N PHE A 16 -11.42 -1.34 2.31
CA PHE A 16 -12.77 -1.94 2.33
C PHE A 16 -13.32 -2.22 0.92
N SER A 17 -12.65 -1.70 -0.11
CA SER A 17 -12.99 -1.89 -1.51
C SER A 17 -11.76 -1.61 -2.39
N THR A 18 -11.84 -2.00 -3.66
CA THR A 18 -10.82 -1.67 -4.66
C THR A 18 -10.68 -0.15 -4.86
N TYR A 19 -11.76 0.63 -4.77
CA TYR A 19 -11.66 2.09 -4.85
C TYR A 19 -10.91 2.66 -3.65
N HIS A 20 -11.31 2.24 -2.44
CA HIS A 20 -10.66 2.69 -1.21
C HIS A 20 -9.18 2.30 -1.16
N GLN A 21 -8.81 1.14 -1.68
CA GLN A 21 -7.41 0.72 -1.79
C GLN A 21 -6.57 1.69 -2.64
N LYS A 22 -7.14 2.29 -3.68
CA LYS A 22 -6.45 3.31 -4.48
C LYS A 22 -6.29 4.60 -3.67
N ASP A 23 -7.32 5.02 -2.96
CA ASP A 23 -7.29 6.25 -2.17
C ASP A 23 -6.24 6.17 -1.04
N ILE A 24 -6.13 5.00 -0.39
CA ILE A 24 -5.08 4.70 0.59
C ILE A 24 -3.67 4.86 -0.01
N LEU A 25 -3.44 4.45 -1.27
CA LEU A 25 -2.14 4.65 -1.90
C LEU A 25 -1.81 6.14 -2.10
N VAL A 26 -2.82 6.96 -2.39
CA VAL A 26 -2.63 8.42 -2.53
C VAL A 26 -2.27 9.04 -1.17
N GLU A 27 -2.97 8.63 -0.11
CA GLU A 27 -2.64 9.05 1.26
C GLU A 27 -1.23 8.58 1.68
N ALA A 28 -0.84 7.36 1.30
CA ALA A 28 0.49 6.82 1.57
C ALA A 28 1.59 7.66 0.92
N VAL A 29 1.40 8.19 -0.30
CA VAL A 29 2.34 9.12 -0.94
C VAL A 29 2.55 10.37 -0.07
N VAL A 30 1.46 10.95 0.43
CA VAL A 30 1.53 12.14 1.29
C VAL A 30 2.28 11.82 2.59
N LEU A 31 2.00 10.66 3.21
CA LEU A 31 2.69 10.23 4.43
C LEU A 31 4.17 9.95 4.21
N MET A 32 4.55 9.33 3.09
CA MET A 32 5.94 9.02 2.74
C MET A 32 6.75 10.25 2.36
N ALA A 33 6.10 11.27 1.81
CA ALA A 33 6.72 12.56 1.55
C ALA A 33 6.98 13.35 2.85
N ALA A 34 6.09 13.24 3.83
CA ALA A 34 6.22 13.93 5.13
C ALA A 34 7.17 13.20 6.09
N TYR A 35 7.14 11.86 6.11
CA TYR A 35 7.89 11.03 7.03
C TYR A 35 8.60 9.90 6.29
N ARG A 36 9.84 9.62 6.68
CA ARG A 36 10.64 8.56 6.07
C ARG A 36 10.09 7.19 6.46
N HIS A 37 9.56 6.47 5.47
CA HIS A 37 9.20 5.06 5.59
C HIS A 37 10.26 4.19 4.92
N SER A 38 10.36 2.92 5.34
CA SER A 38 11.28 1.94 4.73
C SER A 38 10.56 0.72 4.15
N PHE A 39 9.31 0.51 4.53
CA PHE A 39 8.58 -0.72 4.26
C PHE A 39 7.09 -0.48 4.06
N ILE A 40 6.48 -1.22 3.14
CA ILE A 40 5.04 -1.27 2.88
C ILE A 40 4.61 -2.74 2.94
N ILE A 41 3.56 -3.02 3.72
CA ILE A 41 2.91 -4.32 3.75
C ILE A 41 1.52 -4.18 3.14
N ALA A 42 1.28 -4.90 2.05
CA ALA A 42 -0.05 -5.06 1.47
C ALA A 42 -0.52 -6.50 1.74
N ASP A 43 -1.29 -6.67 2.81
CA ASP A 43 -1.82 -7.98 3.20
C ASP A 43 -3.16 -8.26 2.49
N SER A 44 -3.17 -9.27 1.62
CA SER A 44 -4.29 -9.73 0.79
C SER A 44 -4.84 -8.68 -0.19
N PHE A 45 -4.98 -9.06 -1.47
CA PHE A 45 -5.56 -8.18 -2.48
C PHE A 45 -7.07 -8.36 -2.57
N GLN A 46 -7.84 -7.30 -2.33
CA GLN A 46 -9.29 -7.36 -2.52
C GLN A 46 -9.66 -7.43 -4.00
N GLU A 47 -10.09 -8.61 -4.44
CA GLU A 47 -10.56 -8.83 -5.80
C GLU A 47 -12.09 -8.72 -5.89
N CYS A 48 -12.59 -7.76 -6.69
CA CYS A 48 -14.03 -7.62 -6.97
C CYS A 48 -14.27 -7.47 -8.48
N GLY A 49 -15.41 -7.97 -8.98
CA GLY A 49 -15.81 -7.85 -10.39
C GLY A 49 -15.58 -9.14 -11.21
N LYS A 50 -15.53 -9.04 -12.55
CA LYS A 50 -15.25 -10.19 -13.44
C LYS A 50 -13.74 -10.42 -13.56
N PHE A 51 -13.34 -11.62 -13.99
CA PHE A 51 -11.92 -12.03 -14.03
C PHE A 51 -11.02 -11.04 -14.78
N ALA A 52 -11.43 -10.57 -15.96
CA ALA A 52 -10.64 -9.62 -16.75
C ALA A 52 -10.46 -8.26 -16.04
N ASP A 53 -11.52 -7.75 -15.41
CA ASP A 53 -11.49 -6.47 -14.68
C ASP A 53 -10.57 -6.56 -13.45
N ARG A 54 -10.61 -7.70 -12.75
CA ARG A 54 -9.72 -7.98 -11.60
C ARG A 54 -8.25 -7.98 -12.01
N GLN A 55 -7.92 -8.66 -13.10
CA GLN A 55 -6.54 -8.72 -13.60
C GLN A 55 -6.02 -7.34 -14.03
N ALA A 56 -6.85 -6.56 -14.73
CA ALA A 56 -6.49 -5.19 -15.10
C ALA A 56 -6.28 -4.29 -13.87
N TYR A 57 -7.16 -4.41 -12.87
CA TYR A 57 -7.06 -3.66 -11.62
C TYR A 57 -5.80 -4.06 -10.83
N ARG A 58 -5.53 -5.35 -10.68
CA ARG A 58 -4.31 -5.89 -10.03
C ARG A 58 -3.05 -5.41 -10.72
N ALA A 59 -2.98 -5.47 -12.04
CA ALA A 59 -1.83 -4.96 -12.79
C ALA A 59 -1.61 -3.46 -12.62
N ARG A 60 -2.68 -2.67 -12.46
CA ARG A 60 -2.56 -1.23 -12.16
C ARG A 60 -2.08 -0.98 -10.73
N TYR A 61 -2.63 -1.72 -9.76
CA TYR A 61 -2.21 -1.61 -8.36
C TYR A 61 -0.72 -1.94 -8.18
N LEU A 62 -0.25 -3.04 -8.78
CA LEU A 62 1.17 -3.42 -8.75
C LEU A 62 2.07 -2.35 -9.37
N ARG A 63 1.63 -1.70 -10.45
CA ARG A 63 2.38 -0.57 -11.05
C ARG A 63 2.44 0.65 -10.15
N HIS A 64 1.42 0.92 -9.33
CA HIS A 64 1.49 1.99 -8.35
C HIS A 64 2.47 1.66 -7.23
N LEU A 65 2.44 0.42 -6.72
CA LEU A 65 3.41 -0.03 -5.71
C LEU A 65 4.85 0.08 -6.22
N LEU A 66 5.11 -0.33 -7.46
CA LEU A 66 6.44 -0.18 -8.06
C LEU A 66 6.89 1.28 -8.12
N LYS A 67 5.99 2.21 -8.47
CA LYS A 67 6.31 3.64 -8.45
C LYS A 67 6.69 4.13 -7.05
N LEU A 68 6.02 3.65 -6.00
CA LEU A 68 6.38 4.00 -4.62
C LEU A 68 7.77 3.48 -4.25
N VAL A 69 8.13 2.26 -4.70
CA VAL A 69 9.48 1.69 -4.53
C VAL A 69 10.51 2.58 -5.20
N ASP A 70 10.28 2.96 -6.46
CA ASP A 70 11.22 3.76 -7.25
C ASP A 70 11.37 5.20 -6.71
N GLU A 71 10.28 5.81 -6.24
CA GLU A 71 10.25 7.20 -5.77
C GLU A 71 10.80 7.36 -4.35
N PHE A 72 10.43 6.46 -3.43
CA PHE A 72 10.77 6.59 -2.01
C PHE A 72 11.86 5.62 -1.55
N GLY A 73 12.30 4.68 -2.39
CA GLY A 73 13.31 3.68 -2.04
C GLY A 73 12.85 2.71 -0.94
N VAL A 74 11.55 2.41 -0.89
CA VAL A 74 10.93 1.52 0.11
C VAL A 74 10.84 0.09 -0.39
N VAL A 75 10.77 -0.87 0.53
CA VAL A 75 10.49 -2.27 0.19
C VAL A 75 8.99 -2.54 0.29
N VAL A 76 8.44 -3.24 -0.71
CA VAL A 76 7.03 -3.67 -0.70
C VAL A 76 6.96 -5.19 -0.49
N VAL A 77 6.24 -5.62 0.53
CA VAL A 77 5.87 -7.03 0.73
C VAL A 77 4.37 -7.19 0.55
N MET A 78 4.01 -8.20 -0.23
CA MET A 78 2.63 -8.56 -0.53
C MET A 78 2.35 -9.99 -0.12
N THR A 79 1.17 -10.22 0.42
CA THR A 79 0.61 -11.56 0.62
C THR A 79 -0.52 -11.79 -0.39
N ASN A 80 -0.78 -13.06 -0.72
CA ASN A 80 -1.84 -13.46 -1.64
C ASN A 80 -2.75 -14.47 -0.96
#